data_AF-A0A2A4R4Z1-F1
#
_entry.id   AF-A0A2A4R4Z1-F1
#
_cell.length_a   1.000
_cell.length_b   1.000
_cell.length_c   1.000
_cell.angle_alpha   90.00
_cell.angle_beta   90.00
_cell.angle_gamma   90.00
#
_symmetry.space_group_name_H-M   'P 1'
#
loop_
_entity.id
_entity.type
_entity.pdbx_description
1 polymer ?
#
loop_
_entity_poly.entity_id
_entity_poly.type
_entity_poly.pdbx_seq_one_letter_code
_entity_poly.pdbx_strand_id
1 'polypeptide(L)'
;MSLMGEQLLKRLGPDGYLQLLENYGGIRLFVPKSVERSELTTAIGFENVRLLSERHGAEYIKVPLDREYRAKIYRAQGLSHARIARRLGVTENAVEKLFIRDRRRNENQIDMFDTEPAALPAKAGMNMDKRKA
;
A
#
# COMPACT_ATOMS: atom_id res chain seq x y z
N MET A 1 0.63 0.96 3.94
CA MET A 1 0.33 2.30 3.38
C MET A 1 0.04 3.26 4.53
N SER A 2 0.20 4.58 4.35
CA SER A 2 -0.13 5.57 5.39
C SER A 2 -1.53 6.16 5.19
N LEU A 3 -2.17 6.67 6.25
CA LEU A 3 -3.52 7.29 6.17
C LEU A 3 -3.58 8.44 5.15
N MET A 4 -2.50 9.24 5.05
CA MET A 4 -2.42 10.30 4.03
C MET A 4 -2.34 9.71 2.62
N GLY A 5 -1.56 8.65 2.43
CA GLY A 5 -1.48 7.96 1.15
C GLY A 5 -2.83 7.39 0.70
N GLU A 6 -3.59 6.79 1.60
CA GLU A 6 -4.94 6.27 1.30
C GLU A 6 -5.91 7.38 0.89
N GLN A 7 -5.87 8.53 1.57
CA GLN A 7 -6.70 9.69 1.21
C GLN A 7 -6.34 10.25 -0.17
N LEU A 8 -5.04 10.33 -0.49
CA LEU A 8 -4.57 10.78 -1.79
C LEU A 8 -4.96 9.81 -2.89
N LEU A 9 -4.77 8.50 -2.67
CA LEU A 9 -5.18 7.45 -3.60
C LEU A 9 -6.69 7.50 -3.89
N LYS A 10 -7.52 7.66 -2.85
CA LYS A 10 -8.98 7.73 -3.01
C LYS A 10 -9.42 8.95 -3.83
N ARG A 11 -8.67 10.05 -3.77
CA ARG A 11 -8.99 11.29 -4.50
C ARG A 11 -8.50 11.30 -5.93
N LEU A 12 -7.23 10.96 -6.13
CA LEU A 12 -6.55 11.02 -7.43
C LEU A 12 -6.84 9.78 -8.29
N GLY A 13 -7.32 8.70 -7.66
CA GLY A 13 -7.37 7.39 -8.27
C GLY A 13 -5.98 6.75 -8.41
N PRO A 14 -5.91 5.49 -8.89
CA PRO A 14 -4.66 4.73 -8.96
C PRO A 14 -3.58 5.38 -9.83
N ASP A 15 -3.96 5.87 -11.01
CA ASP A 15 -3.02 6.42 -11.99
C ASP A 15 -2.49 7.79 -11.57
N GLY A 16 -3.37 8.69 -11.13
CA GLY A 16 -2.98 10.01 -10.62
C GLY A 16 -2.12 9.91 -9.37
N TYR A 17 -2.43 8.94 -8.49
CA TYR A 17 -1.61 8.68 -7.31
C TYR A 17 -0.22 8.13 -7.67
N LEU A 18 -0.13 7.19 -8.61
CA LEU A 18 1.16 6.70 -9.08
C LEU A 18 2.02 7.82 -9.67
N GLN A 19 1.46 8.68 -10.52
CA GLN A 19 2.16 9.83 -11.09
C GLN A 19 2.66 10.79 -10.01
N LEU A 20 1.84 11.05 -8.98
CA LEU A 20 2.25 11.86 -7.83
C LEU A 20 3.45 11.26 -7.10
N LEU A 21 3.42 9.94 -6.84
CA LEU A 21 4.51 9.24 -6.15
C LEU A 21 5.80 9.16 -6.98
N GLU A 22 5.69 9.03 -8.31
CA GLU A 22 6.84 8.96 -9.20
C GLU A 22 7.57 10.30 -9.29
N ASN A 23 6.84 11.41 -9.34
CA ASN A 23 7.44 12.74 -9.47
C ASN A 23 7.83 13.37 -8.12
N TYR A 24 7.01 13.18 -7.07
CA TYR A 24 7.14 13.92 -5.81
C TYR A 24 7.14 13.02 -4.57
N GLY A 25 7.32 11.71 -4.72
CA GLY A 25 7.36 10.78 -3.59
C GLY A 25 8.49 11.10 -2.60
N GLY A 26 8.15 11.22 -1.31
CA GLY A 26 9.13 11.38 -0.24
C GLY A 26 9.55 12.82 0.08
N ILE A 27 8.97 13.81 -0.60
CA ILE A 27 9.21 15.23 -0.32
C ILE A 27 7.97 15.92 0.25
N ARG A 28 8.17 17.14 0.75
CA ARG A 28 7.09 18.08 1.05
C ARG A 28 6.76 18.83 -0.23
N LEU A 29 5.51 18.73 -0.67
CA LEU A 29 5.03 19.30 -1.90
C LEU A 29 4.08 20.46 -1.59
N PHE A 30 4.35 21.62 -2.18
CA PHE A 30 3.42 22.74 -2.13
C PHE A 30 2.27 22.51 -3.12
N VAL A 31 1.03 22.59 -2.65
CA VAL A 31 -0.15 22.50 -3.50
C VAL A 31 -0.63 23.93 -3.78
N PRO A 32 -0.53 24.41 -5.02
CA PRO A 32 -0.97 25.76 -5.37
C PRO A 32 -2.50 25.87 -5.24
N LYS A 33 -2.99 27.07 -4.94
CA LYS A 33 -4.44 27.34 -4.99
C LYS A 33 -4.93 27.55 -6.44
N SER A 34 -4.05 28.06 -7.31
CA SER A 34 -4.33 28.32 -8.72
C SER A 34 -3.64 27.27 -9.59
N VAL A 35 -4.42 26.51 -10.36
CA VAL A 35 -3.97 25.33 -11.12
C VAL A 35 -3.30 25.69 -12.46
N GLU A 36 -3.62 26.87 -12.99
CA GLU A 36 -3.40 27.24 -14.40
C GLU A 36 -1.94 27.36 -14.85
N ARG A 37 -0.97 27.51 -13.93
CA ARG A 37 0.46 27.68 -14.26
C ARG A 37 1.42 27.00 -13.29
N SER A 38 1.00 25.93 -12.64
CA SER A 38 1.87 25.23 -11.70
C SER A 38 2.74 24.18 -12.41
N GLU A 39 4.01 24.06 -12.02
CA GLU A 39 4.87 22.92 -12.39
C GLU A 39 4.22 21.57 -12.00
N LEU A 40 3.37 21.59 -10.98
CA LEU A 40 2.57 20.44 -10.58
C LEU A 40 1.65 19.96 -11.71
N THR A 41 1.06 20.89 -12.46
CA THR A 41 0.11 20.59 -13.54
C THR A 41 0.81 19.88 -14.70
N THR A 42 2.05 20.23 -14.99
CA THR A 42 2.87 19.53 -16.01
C THR A 42 3.24 18.11 -15.57
N ALA A 43 3.48 17.89 -14.28
CA ALA A 43 3.97 16.62 -13.76
C ALA A 43 2.88 15.55 -13.56
N ILE A 44 1.71 15.93 -13.06
CA ILE A 44 0.62 14.98 -12.73
C ILE A 44 -0.68 15.26 -13.51
N GLY A 45 -0.72 16.30 -14.33
CA GLY A 45 -1.90 16.68 -15.12
C GLY A 45 -2.86 17.62 -14.40
N PHE A 46 -3.62 18.38 -15.18
CA PHE A 46 -4.53 19.43 -14.70
C PHE A 46 -5.61 18.91 -13.74
N GLU A 47 -6.29 17.82 -14.10
CA GLU A 47 -7.38 17.26 -13.28
C GLU A 47 -6.88 16.79 -11.91
N ASN A 48 -5.71 16.14 -11.85
CA ASN A 48 -5.12 15.69 -10.60
C ASN A 48 -4.72 16.86 -9.69
N VAL A 49 -4.17 17.94 -10.27
CA VAL A 49 -3.85 19.15 -9.50
C VAL A 49 -5.11 19.85 -9.03
N ARG A 50 -6.16 19.91 -9.84
CA ARG A 50 -7.46 20.48 -9.45
C ARG A 50 -8.02 19.75 -8.22
N LEU A 51 -8.08 18.42 -8.25
CA LEU A 51 -8.56 17.60 -7.13
C LEU A 51 -7.73 17.77 -5.85
N LEU A 52 -6.42 17.98 -5.98
CA LEU A 52 -5.54 18.30 -4.85
C LEU A 52 -5.83 19.69 -4.29
N SER A 53 -5.94 20.69 -5.19
CA SER A 53 -6.14 22.09 -4.84
C SER A 53 -7.47 22.35 -4.13
N GLU A 54 -8.52 21.58 -4.46
CA GLU A 54 -9.83 21.66 -3.81
C GLU A 54 -9.81 21.39 -2.30
N ARG A 55 -8.83 20.62 -1.78
CA ARG A 55 -8.70 20.38 -0.33
C ARG A 55 -7.45 20.97 0.29
N HIS A 56 -6.33 20.90 -0.42
CA HIS A 56 -5.02 21.26 0.11
C HIS A 56 -4.45 22.53 -0.53
N GLY A 57 -5.30 23.32 -1.22
CA GLY A 57 -4.86 24.55 -1.88
C GLY A 57 -4.18 25.53 -0.91
N ALA A 58 -3.02 26.02 -1.31
CA ALA A 58 -2.13 26.87 -0.51
C ALA A 58 -1.51 26.21 0.73
N GLU A 59 -1.42 24.87 0.75
CA GLU A 59 -0.79 24.10 1.84
C GLU A 59 0.38 23.24 1.34
N TYR A 60 1.27 22.86 2.26
CA TYR A 60 2.29 21.83 2.02
C TYR A 60 1.79 20.46 2.48
N ILE A 61 1.76 19.50 1.56
CA ILE A 61 1.47 18.11 1.89
C ILE A 61 2.76 17.29 1.92
N LYS A 62 2.85 16.33 2.85
CA LYS A 62 3.92 15.32 2.85
C LYS A 62 3.51 14.17 1.93
N VAL A 63 4.16 14.06 0.78
CA VAL A 63 3.88 12.97 -0.16
C VAL A 63 4.60 11.72 0.33
N PRO A 64 3.89 10.61 0.62
CA PRO A 64 4.54 9.37 1.02
C PRO A 64 5.38 8.79 -0.12
N LEU A 65 6.33 7.90 0.19
CA LEU A 65 7.09 7.16 -0.84
C LEU A 65 6.33 5.95 -1.37
N ASP A 66 5.52 5.32 -0.51
CA ASP A 66 4.72 4.11 -0.75
C ASP A 66 5.36 3.10 -1.72
N ARG A 67 6.61 2.70 -1.40
CA ARG A 67 7.40 1.76 -2.20
C ARG A 67 6.69 0.42 -2.42
N GLU A 68 5.96 -0.05 -1.40
CA GLU A 68 5.14 -1.27 -1.48
C GLU A 68 4.04 -1.14 -2.55
N TYR A 69 3.33 -0.01 -2.58
CA TYR A 69 2.27 0.25 -3.55
C TYR A 69 2.82 0.32 -4.98
N ARG A 70 3.90 1.09 -5.18
CA ARG A 70 4.59 1.19 -6.48
C ARG A 70 5.08 -0.17 -6.98
N ALA A 71 5.70 -0.96 -6.10
CA ALA A 71 6.18 -2.30 -6.44
C ALA A 71 5.03 -3.23 -6.91
N LYS A 72 3.86 -3.16 -6.25
CA LYS A 72 2.67 -3.93 -6.65
C LYS A 72 2.15 -3.53 -8.02
N ILE A 73 2.04 -2.23 -8.31
CA ILE A 73 1.61 -1.77 -9.64
C ILE A 73 2.59 -2.23 -10.71
N TYR A 74 3.89 -2.04 -10.52
CA TYR A 74 4.88 -2.47 -11.50
C TYR A 74 4.86 -4.00 -11.71
N ARG A 75 4.60 -4.76 -10.65
CA ARG A 75 4.45 -6.22 -10.76
C ARG A 75 3.19 -6.60 -11.55
N ALA A 76 2.07 -5.91 -11.32
CA ALA A 76 0.83 -6.10 -12.08
C ALA A 76 0.99 -5.72 -13.56
N GLN A 77 1.86 -4.75 -13.86
CA GLN A 77 2.28 -4.40 -15.23
C GLN A 77 3.27 -5.41 -15.84
N GLY A 78 3.61 -6.49 -15.14
CA GLY A 78 4.48 -7.55 -15.65
C GLY A 78 5.98 -7.25 -15.57
N LEU A 79 6.41 -6.21 -14.85
CA LEU A 79 7.84 -5.92 -14.71
C LEU A 79 8.54 -7.00 -13.87
N SER A 80 9.78 -7.33 -14.25
CA SER A 80 10.66 -8.21 -13.48
C SER A 80 11.19 -7.51 -12.23
N HIS A 81 11.63 -8.29 -11.23
CA HIS A 81 12.20 -7.74 -9.99
C HIS A 81 13.38 -6.79 -10.26
N ALA A 82 14.26 -7.13 -11.21
CA ALA A 82 15.36 -6.27 -11.66
C ALA A 82 14.87 -4.90 -12.18
N ARG A 83 13.81 -4.87 -12.98
CA ARG A 83 13.24 -3.61 -13.50
C ARG A 83 12.58 -2.79 -12.39
N ILE A 84 11.87 -3.46 -11.48
CA ILE A 84 11.26 -2.83 -10.30
C ILE A 84 12.34 -2.21 -9.41
N ALA A 85 13.42 -2.94 -9.16
CA ALA A 85 14.56 -2.50 -8.35
C ALA A 85 15.18 -1.21 -8.90
N ARG A 86 15.45 -1.18 -10.22
CA ARG A 86 15.96 0.02 -10.91
C ARG A 86 15.01 1.21 -10.79
N ARG A 87 13.70 1.00 -10.98
CA ARG A 87 12.70 2.08 -10.94
C ARG A 87 12.44 2.62 -9.53
N LEU A 88 12.64 1.79 -8.51
CA LEU A 88 12.52 2.18 -7.10
C LEU A 88 13.85 2.67 -6.48
N GLY A 89 14.97 2.52 -7.19
CA GLY A 89 16.30 2.86 -6.67
C GLY A 89 16.75 1.96 -5.51
N VAL A 90 16.39 0.68 -5.54
CA VAL A 90 16.75 -0.32 -4.51
C VAL A 90 17.36 -1.56 -5.14
N THR A 91 17.86 -2.50 -4.33
CA THR A 91 18.38 -3.79 -4.81
C THR A 91 17.27 -4.79 -5.11
N GLU A 92 17.55 -5.79 -5.93
CA GLU A 92 16.60 -6.88 -6.22
C GLU A 92 16.19 -7.63 -4.96
N ASN A 93 17.15 -7.89 -4.06
CA ASN A 93 16.87 -8.50 -2.75
C ASN A 93 15.91 -7.63 -1.90
N ALA A 94 15.98 -6.30 -2.00
CA ALA A 94 15.05 -5.42 -1.31
C ALA A 94 13.62 -5.54 -1.89
N VAL A 95 13.50 -5.67 -3.21
CA VAL A 95 12.21 -5.91 -3.89
C VAL A 95 11.61 -7.25 -3.49
N GLU A 96 12.42 -8.31 -3.45
CA GLU A 96 11.98 -9.62 -3.00
C GLU A 96 11.47 -9.58 -1.55
N LYS A 97 12.23 -8.94 -0.65
CA LYS A 97 11.82 -8.75 0.75
C LYS A 97 10.51 -7.97 0.89
N LEU A 98 10.26 -6.97 0.03
CA LEU A 98 8.99 -6.23 0.02
C LEU A 98 7.81 -7.17 -0.27
N PHE A 99 7.92 -8.05 -1.27
CA PHE A 99 6.86 -8.99 -1.60
C PHE A 99 6.68 -10.09 -0.55
N ILE A 100 7.77 -10.59 0.04
CA ILE A 100 7.69 -11.57 1.14
C ILE A 100 6.97 -10.97 2.34
N ARG A 101 7.28 -9.72 2.70
CA ARG A 101 6.64 -9.01 3.82
C ARG A 101 5.15 -8.83 3.58
N ASP A 102 4.76 -8.51 2.35
CA ASP A 102 3.36 -8.35 1.97
C ASP A 102 2.58 -9.67 2.13
N ARG A 103 3.17 -10.79 1.69
CA ARG A 103 2.56 -12.12 1.86
C ARG A 103 2.40 -12.50 3.33
N ARG A 104 3.43 -12.28 4.15
CA ARG A 104 3.37 -12.56 5.61
C ARG A 104 2.36 -11.69 6.34
N ARG A 105 2.18 -10.43 5.94
CA ARG A 105 1.17 -9.54 6.53
C ARG A 105 -0.23 -10.10 6.30
N ASN A 106 -0.50 -10.67 5.12
CA ASN A 106 -1.77 -11.30 4.81
C ASN A 106 -1.96 -12.63 5.54
N GLU A 107 -0.92 -13.45 5.66
CA GLU A 107 -0.98 -14.76 6.35
C GLU A 107 -1.17 -14.64 7.86
N ASN A 108 -0.61 -13.59 8.50
CA ASN A 108 -0.68 -13.40 9.95
C ASN A 108 -1.91 -12.59 10.40
N GLN A 109 -2.74 -12.11 9.48
CA GLN A 109 -4.01 -11.49 9.80
C GLN A 109 -5.07 -12.58 9.98
N ILE A 110 -5.02 -13.27 11.13
CA ILE A 110 -6.15 -14.07 11.60
C ILE A 110 -7.24 -13.08 11.97
N ASP A 111 -8.43 -13.20 11.38
CA ASP A 111 -9.58 -12.35 11.69
C ASP A 111 -9.98 -12.60 13.15
N MET A 112 -9.61 -11.67 14.04
CA MET A 112 -9.72 -11.84 15.49
C MET A 112 -11.16 -11.76 16.00
N PHE A 113 -12.13 -11.51 15.10
CA PHE A 113 -13.52 -11.21 15.44
C PHE A 113 -14.56 -12.21 14.91
N ASP A 114 -14.15 -13.27 14.19
CA ASP A 114 -15.07 -14.27 13.61
C ASP A 114 -14.95 -15.69 14.21
N THR A 115 -14.54 -15.79 15.48
CA THR A 115 -14.77 -17.02 16.26
C THR A 115 -15.89 -16.78 17.26
N GLU A 116 -17.15 -16.92 16.81
CA GLU A 116 -18.16 -17.45 17.72
C GLU A 116 -17.63 -18.79 18.26
N PRO A 117 -17.64 -19.03 19.59
CA PRO A 117 -17.21 -20.31 20.12
C PRO A 117 -18.24 -21.38 19.73
N ALA A 118 -18.05 -21.97 18.56
CA ALA A 118 -18.69 -23.22 18.19
C ALA A 118 -18.36 -24.22 19.31
N ALA A 119 -19.42 -24.64 20.01
CA ALA A 119 -19.41 -25.48 21.18
C ALA A 119 -18.33 -26.58 21.11
N LEU A 120 -17.54 -26.71 22.18
CA LEU A 120 -16.67 -27.88 22.38
C LEU A 120 -17.51 -29.15 22.19
N PRO A 121 -17.18 -30.06 21.25
CA PRO A 121 -17.77 -31.38 21.28
C PRO A 121 -17.26 -32.08 22.55
N ALA A 122 -18.20 -32.47 23.41
CA ALA A 122 -17.94 -33.35 24.55
C ALA A 122 -17.17 -34.58 24.03
N LYS A 123 -15.95 -34.79 24.55
CA LYS A 123 -15.16 -35.98 24.22
C LYS A 123 -15.91 -37.22 24.69
N ALA A 124 -16.56 -37.89 23.74
CA ALA A 124 -17.00 -39.27 23.88
C ALA A 124 -15.78 -40.17 24.13
N GLY A 125 -15.93 -41.10 25.06
CA GLY A 125 -14.85 -41.87 25.67
C GLY A 125 -13.97 -42.68 24.72
N MET A 126 -12.76 -42.96 25.20
CA MET A 126 -11.87 -43.93 24.57
C MET A 126 -11.06 -44.66 25.66
N ASN A 127 -11.57 -45.84 26.00
CA ASN A 127 -10.93 -47.06 26.52
C ASN A 127 -9.70 -46.91 27.42
N MET A 128 -9.92 -47.08 28.73
CA MET A 128 -8.94 -47.72 29.59
C MET A 128 -9.01 -49.22 29.36
N ASP A 129 -8.08 -49.75 28.59
CA ASP A 129 -7.64 -51.11 28.82
C ASP A 129 -6.15 -51.26 28.50
N LYS A 130 -5.49 -52.11 29.28
CA LYS A 130 -4.05 -52.39 29.35
C LYS A 130 -3.25 -51.48 30.29
N ARG A 131 -3.07 -51.95 31.53
CA ARG A 131 -1.78 -52.42 32.07
C ARG A 131 -1.91 -52.98 33.50
N LYS A 132 -1.70 -54.29 33.61
CA LYS A 132 -0.84 -55.00 34.60
C LYS A 132 -1.06 -54.73 36.09
N ALA A 133 -1.53 -55.74 36.83
CA ALA A 133 -0.74 -56.65 37.67
C ALA A 133 -1.69 -57.55 38.47
#